data_AF-A0A947G4K4-F1
#
_entry.id   AF-A0A947G4K4-F1
#
_cell.length_a   1.000
_cell.length_b   1.000
_cell.length_c   1.000
_cell.angle_alpha   90.00
_cell.angle_beta   90.00
_cell.angle_gamma   90.00
#
_symmetry.space_group_name_H-M   'P 1'
#
loop_
_entity.id
_entity.type
_entity.pdbx_description
1 polymer ?
#
loop_
_entity_poly.entity_id
_entity_poly.type
_entity_poly.pdbx_seq_one_letter_code
_entity_poly.pdbx_strand_id
1 'polypeptide(L)'
;MLACGSTKSPATSTDPSNPDDDPADLAIPATDSINNGRFTTSPACAQCHSNSTDADAMRDEDDREIAPYDLWQSTMMANAARDPLWRAVVSAEVAAHPDSKDAIEAKCMRCHAPAASEEARMSDLTMAMDLLKADSDVGNLGRDGVTCTVCHQIEADGLGSDTSFSGGFVTAGTGSIYGPHDDNFAMPMEHHTGFSPVHSEHTTSSELCATCHTLFTNPFDDQGAPTTVEFPEQTPYLEWQNSVFASGDEAATCQDCHVPDTSVDGQAITTAIARNPGGFDFGQVDDRSPYGRHIFVGGNTWIPAIIRDYADVLSPLASAAAFNQTIAAARYQLGNKTATVELSGLVRTADRLQLSVRIANLSGHKFPTGFPARRVWLELVVEDADGAVVFA
;
A
#
# COMPACT_ATOMS: atom_id res chain seq x y z
N MET A 1 9.27 -26.78 -11.95
CA MET A 1 9.08 -27.88 -10.98
C MET A 1 9.61 -27.33 -9.66
N LEU A 2 8.85 -27.09 -8.58
CA LEU A 2 7.47 -27.42 -8.26
C LEU A 2 6.49 -26.27 -8.56
N ALA A 3 5.29 -26.63 -8.98
CA ALA A 3 4.15 -25.74 -9.11
C ALA A 3 3.35 -25.81 -7.81
N CYS A 4 3.09 -24.68 -7.16
CA CYS A 4 2.09 -24.59 -6.10
C CYS A 4 0.70 -24.80 -6.71
N GLY A 5 0.29 -26.06 -6.76
CA GLY A 5 -0.93 -26.52 -7.37
C GLY A 5 -1.28 -27.92 -6.86
N SER A 6 -1.25 -28.14 -5.55
CA SER A 6 -1.95 -29.26 -4.94
C SER A 6 -3.42 -28.87 -4.77
N THR A 7 -4.22 -29.25 -5.77
CA THR A 7 -5.68 -29.24 -5.72
C THR A 7 -6.17 -30.26 -4.70
N LYS A 8 -6.29 -29.86 -3.44
CA LYS A 8 -7.41 -30.32 -2.62
C LYS A 8 -8.50 -29.27 -2.76
N SER A 9 -9.62 -29.64 -3.38
CA SER A 9 -10.83 -28.85 -3.32
C SER A 9 -11.11 -28.49 -1.86
N PRO A 10 -11.35 -27.21 -1.51
CA PRO A 10 -11.92 -26.92 -0.22
C PRO A 10 -13.29 -27.60 -0.19
N ALA A 11 -13.56 -28.36 0.86
CA ALA A 11 -14.92 -28.78 1.12
C ALA A 11 -15.76 -27.50 1.27
N THR A 12 -16.70 -27.29 0.35
CA THR A 12 -17.71 -26.25 0.49
C THR A 12 -18.63 -26.63 1.65
N SER A 13 -18.27 -26.19 2.84
CA SER A 13 -19.14 -26.19 4.01
C SER A 13 -19.40 -24.74 4.37
N THR A 14 -20.49 -24.16 3.85
CA THR A 14 -21.04 -22.90 4.36
C THR A 14 -22.03 -23.22 5.49
N ASP A 15 -21.57 -23.94 6.51
CA ASP A 15 -22.36 -24.23 7.70
C ASP A 15 -22.07 -23.14 8.75
N PRO A 16 -23.00 -22.21 9.01
CA PRO A 16 -22.80 -21.15 10.01
C PRO A 16 -22.73 -21.67 11.45
N SER A 17 -22.77 -23.00 11.67
CA SER A 17 -22.57 -23.65 12.97
C SER A 17 -21.20 -24.32 13.14
N ASN A 18 -20.28 -24.18 12.18
CA ASN A 18 -18.91 -24.64 12.31
C ASN A 18 -18.13 -23.75 13.29
N PRO A 19 -17.60 -24.27 14.42
CA PRO A 19 -16.83 -23.48 15.39
C PRO A 19 -15.49 -22.95 14.84
N ASP A 20 -15.04 -23.44 13.67
CA ASP A 20 -13.84 -22.94 12.97
C ASP A 20 -14.13 -21.72 12.05
N ASP A 21 -15.38 -21.24 11.97
CA ASP A 21 -15.80 -20.04 11.24
C ASP A 21 -16.05 -18.83 12.18
N ASP A 22 -15.43 -18.80 13.36
CA ASP A 22 -15.55 -17.66 14.27
C ASP A 22 -14.70 -16.47 13.76
N PRO A 23 -15.32 -15.35 13.32
CA PRO A 23 -14.56 -14.15 12.95
C PRO A 23 -13.68 -13.60 14.09
N ALA A 24 -13.86 -14.06 15.34
CA ALA A 24 -12.98 -13.74 16.46
C ALA A 24 -11.49 -14.06 16.20
N ASP A 25 -11.16 -15.07 15.40
CA ASP A 25 -9.75 -15.39 15.10
C ASP A 25 -9.09 -14.30 14.24
N LEU A 26 -9.89 -13.67 13.38
CA LEU A 26 -9.51 -12.50 12.58
C LEU A 26 -9.62 -11.19 13.37
N ALA A 27 -10.23 -11.18 14.55
CA ALA A 27 -10.35 -9.97 15.34
C ALA A 27 -8.99 -9.35 15.61
N ILE A 28 -8.90 -8.04 15.36
CA ILE A 28 -7.74 -7.22 15.64
C ILE A 28 -8.22 -6.00 16.43
N PRO A 29 -7.52 -5.60 17.51
CA PRO A 29 -7.89 -4.43 18.27
C PRO A 29 -7.89 -3.15 17.43
N ALA A 30 -8.55 -2.11 17.92
CA ALA A 30 -8.37 -0.76 17.39
C ALA A 30 -6.91 -0.30 17.58
N THR A 31 -6.48 0.66 16.75
CA THR A 31 -5.20 1.34 16.94
C THR A 31 -5.42 2.53 17.87
N ASP A 32 -4.68 2.58 18.98
CA ASP A 32 -4.61 3.76 19.84
C ASP A 32 -3.56 4.74 19.34
N SER A 33 -3.74 6.02 19.69
CA SER A 33 -2.73 7.05 19.45
C SER A 33 -1.57 6.88 20.44
N ILE A 34 -0.41 6.48 19.93
CA ILE A 34 0.82 6.34 20.73
C ILE A 34 1.94 7.18 20.12
N ASN A 35 2.83 7.66 20.98
CA ASN A 35 4.11 8.27 20.59
C ASN A 35 5.17 7.83 21.60
N ASN A 36 6.12 7.00 21.15
CA ASN A 36 7.18 6.47 22.01
C ASN A 36 8.51 7.24 21.86
N GLY A 37 8.46 8.42 21.24
CA GLY A 37 9.62 9.25 20.89
C GLY A 37 10.34 8.81 19.62
N ARG A 38 10.18 7.56 19.19
CA ARG A 38 10.76 7.02 17.96
C ARG A 38 9.80 7.06 16.80
N PHE A 39 8.64 6.45 17.01
CA PHE A 39 7.55 6.38 16.06
C PHE A 39 6.26 6.87 16.72
N THR A 40 5.34 7.34 15.89
CA THR A 40 3.97 7.63 16.31
C THR A 40 3.00 7.06 15.29
N THR A 41 1.85 6.64 15.78
CA THR A 41 0.72 6.24 14.95
C THR A 41 0.06 7.44 14.28
N SER A 42 -0.55 7.21 13.12
CA SER A 42 -1.20 8.18 12.26
C SER A 42 -2.23 9.11 12.94
N PRO A 43 -2.97 8.73 14.01
CA PRO A 43 -3.88 9.68 14.68
C PRO A 43 -3.16 10.88 15.29
N ALA A 44 -1.87 10.78 15.63
CA ALA A 44 -1.09 11.93 16.09
C ALA A 44 -0.87 12.94 14.94
N CYS A 45 -0.59 12.45 13.73
CA CYS A 45 -0.43 13.27 12.53
C CYS A 45 -1.77 13.90 12.08
N ALA A 46 -2.87 13.15 12.23
CA ALA A 46 -4.23 13.58 11.88
C ALA A 46 -4.69 14.86 12.61
N GLN A 47 -4.07 15.20 13.75
CA GLN A 47 -4.39 16.44 14.46
C GLN A 47 -4.19 17.69 13.60
N CYS A 48 -3.23 17.66 12.66
CA CYS A 48 -2.93 18.77 11.76
C CYS A 48 -3.08 18.41 10.28
N HIS A 49 -2.93 17.12 9.92
CA HIS A 49 -2.92 16.63 8.54
C HIS A 49 -4.21 15.90 8.14
N SER A 50 -5.35 16.34 8.68
CA SER A 50 -6.71 15.96 8.24
C SER A 50 -7.50 17.20 7.85
N ASN A 51 -8.45 17.07 6.93
CA ASN A 51 -9.36 18.14 6.58
C ASN A 51 -10.25 18.52 7.76
N SER A 52 -10.71 19.77 7.73
CA SER A 52 -11.69 20.37 8.64
C SER A 52 -12.67 21.19 7.82
N THR A 53 -13.89 21.39 8.32
CA THR A 53 -14.88 22.26 7.69
C THR A 53 -14.56 23.75 7.84
N ASP A 54 -13.71 24.10 8.82
CA ASP A 54 -13.36 25.48 9.15
C ASP A 54 -11.94 25.88 8.68
N ALA A 55 -11.35 25.09 7.78
CA ALA A 55 -10.01 25.31 7.22
C ALA A 55 -10.02 25.11 5.69
N ASP A 56 -9.35 26.00 4.98
CA ASP A 56 -9.10 25.90 3.54
C ASP A 56 -7.91 24.98 3.21
N ALA A 57 -7.04 24.71 4.20
CA ALA A 57 -5.88 23.84 4.06
C ALA A 57 -6.23 22.41 3.58
N MET A 58 -5.34 21.85 2.76
CA MET A 58 -5.42 20.50 2.21
C MET A 58 -6.70 20.26 1.39
N ARG A 59 -7.11 21.27 0.64
CA ARG A 59 -8.18 21.19 -0.35
C ARG A 59 -7.63 21.51 -1.73
N ASP A 60 -8.19 20.88 -2.76
CA ASP A 60 -7.84 21.21 -4.14
C ASP A 60 -8.65 22.42 -4.67
N GLU A 61 -8.46 22.75 -5.94
CA GLU A 61 -9.07 23.92 -6.60
C GLU A 61 -10.61 23.90 -6.61
N ASP A 62 -11.23 22.74 -6.43
CA ASP A 62 -12.67 22.53 -6.37
C ASP A 62 -13.16 22.23 -4.94
N ASP A 63 -12.38 22.62 -3.93
CA ASP A 63 -12.69 22.45 -2.49
C ASP A 63 -12.75 20.98 -2.03
N ARG A 64 -12.19 20.04 -2.82
CA ARG A 64 -12.20 18.62 -2.47
C ARG A 64 -11.14 18.32 -1.42
N GLU A 65 -11.51 17.49 -0.46
CA GLU A 65 -10.66 17.04 0.65
C GLU A 65 -9.53 16.14 0.14
N ILE A 66 -8.30 16.57 0.35
CA ILE A 66 -7.08 15.88 -0.08
C ILE A 66 -6.04 15.74 1.02
N ALA A 67 -6.42 15.90 2.29
CA ALA A 67 -5.50 15.78 3.40
C ALA A 67 -4.83 14.39 3.46
N PRO A 68 -3.54 14.31 3.84
CA PRO A 68 -2.78 13.08 3.70
C PRO A 68 -3.34 11.95 4.56
N TYR A 69 -3.77 12.25 5.79
CA TYR A 69 -4.40 11.26 6.67
C TYR A 69 -5.70 10.71 6.07
N ASP A 70 -6.55 11.61 5.57
CA ASP A 70 -7.87 11.25 5.07
C ASP A 70 -7.80 10.37 3.82
N LEU A 71 -6.83 10.64 2.93
CA LEU A 71 -6.56 9.82 1.75
C LEU A 71 -5.86 8.50 2.08
N TRP A 72 -4.96 8.48 3.08
CA TRP A 72 -4.14 7.31 3.43
C TRP A 72 -4.89 6.23 4.23
N GLN A 73 -5.77 6.62 5.16
CA GLN A 73 -6.35 5.70 6.17
C GLN A 73 -7.13 4.51 5.60
N SER A 74 -7.71 4.64 4.42
CA SER A 74 -8.47 3.57 3.74
C SER A 74 -7.66 2.80 2.69
N THR A 75 -6.38 3.14 2.53
CA THR A 75 -5.48 2.45 1.59
C THR A 75 -4.96 1.14 2.18
N MET A 76 -4.35 0.32 1.33
CA MET A 76 -3.65 -0.88 1.80
C MET A 76 -2.41 -0.56 2.64
N MET A 77 -1.85 0.66 2.57
CA MET A 77 -0.72 1.06 3.43
C MET A 77 -1.14 1.11 4.90
N ALA A 78 -2.22 1.85 5.20
CA ALA A 78 -2.81 1.93 6.54
C ALA A 78 -3.35 0.59 7.07
N ASN A 79 -3.72 -0.30 6.15
CA ASN A 79 -4.37 -1.55 6.46
C ASN A 79 -3.50 -2.79 6.20
N ALA A 80 -2.18 -2.61 6.00
CA ALA A 80 -1.29 -3.68 5.59
C ALA A 80 -1.24 -4.84 6.60
N ALA A 81 -1.26 -4.53 7.91
CA ALA A 81 -1.32 -5.53 8.98
C ALA A 81 -2.75 -6.03 9.28
N ARG A 82 -3.78 -5.30 8.84
CA ARG A 82 -5.19 -5.69 8.98
C ARG A 82 -5.67 -6.63 7.89
N ASP A 83 -4.96 -6.68 6.76
CA ASP A 83 -5.30 -7.49 5.61
C ASP A 83 -5.50 -8.97 6.01
N PRO A 84 -6.74 -9.49 5.96
CA PRO A 84 -7.03 -10.86 6.36
C PRO A 84 -6.44 -11.90 5.39
N LEU A 85 -6.27 -11.55 4.11
CA LEU A 85 -5.60 -12.43 3.14
C LEU A 85 -4.12 -12.57 3.48
N TRP A 86 -3.44 -11.45 3.77
CA TRP A 86 -2.04 -11.49 4.19
C TRP A 86 -1.86 -12.31 5.47
N ARG A 87 -2.68 -12.07 6.50
CA ARG A 87 -2.63 -12.82 7.76
C ARG A 87 -2.84 -14.33 7.55
N ALA A 88 -3.78 -14.70 6.67
CA ALA A 88 -4.02 -16.10 6.32
C ALA A 88 -2.81 -16.73 5.61
N VAL A 89 -2.16 -16.00 4.70
CA VAL A 89 -0.93 -16.46 4.05
C VAL A 89 0.20 -16.67 5.06
N VAL A 90 0.45 -15.69 5.96
CA VAL A 90 1.46 -15.84 7.02
C VAL A 90 1.15 -17.06 7.89
N SER A 91 -0.10 -17.24 8.30
CA SER A 91 -0.53 -18.40 9.08
C SER A 91 -0.29 -19.72 8.34
N ALA A 92 -0.50 -19.77 7.02
CA ALA A 92 -0.26 -20.96 6.21
C ALA A 92 1.23 -21.28 6.10
N GLU A 93 2.08 -20.27 5.91
CA GLU A 93 3.54 -20.44 5.87
C GLU A 93 4.08 -20.94 7.22
N VAL A 94 3.62 -20.36 8.34
CA VAL A 94 3.98 -20.82 9.69
C VAL A 94 3.49 -22.26 9.95
N ALA A 95 2.30 -22.61 9.50
CA ALA A 95 1.78 -23.98 9.64
C ALA A 95 2.57 -25.00 8.82
N ALA A 96 3.07 -24.61 7.65
CA ALA A 96 3.91 -25.46 6.80
C ALA A 96 5.34 -25.60 7.35
N HIS A 97 5.86 -24.56 8.02
CA HIS A 97 7.24 -24.47 8.49
C HIS A 97 7.31 -23.99 9.96
N PRO A 98 6.80 -24.77 10.94
CA PRO A 98 6.67 -24.32 12.32
C PRO A 98 8.02 -23.99 12.99
N ASP A 99 9.09 -24.71 12.63
CA ASP A 99 10.44 -24.46 13.14
C ASP A 99 11.03 -23.11 12.66
N SER A 100 10.42 -22.50 11.63
CA SER A 100 10.81 -21.21 11.06
C SER A 100 9.79 -20.09 11.34
N LYS A 101 8.85 -20.31 12.28
CA LYS A 101 7.79 -19.34 12.63
C LYS A 101 8.33 -17.92 12.81
N ASP A 102 9.28 -17.73 13.72
CA ASP A 102 9.78 -16.40 14.07
C ASP A 102 10.44 -15.71 12.86
N ALA A 103 11.14 -16.45 12.01
CA ALA A 103 11.79 -15.92 10.81
C ALA A 103 10.76 -15.49 9.75
N ILE A 104 9.70 -16.28 9.55
CA ILE A 104 8.61 -15.99 8.61
C ILE A 104 7.87 -14.73 9.07
N GLU A 105 7.41 -14.71 10.32
CA GLU A 105 6.65 -13.58 10.87
C GLU A 105 7.46 -12.28 10.84
N ALA A 106 8.74 -12.33 11.26
CA ALA A 106 9.63 -11.18 11.19
C ALA A 106 9.85 -10.70 9.75
N LYS A 107 10.00 -11.60 8.77
CA LYS A 107 10.18 -11.22 7.36
C LYS A 107 8.95 -10.53 6.78
N CYS A 108 7.75 -11.06 7.04
CA CYS A 108 6.50 -10.50 6.53
C CYS A 108 6.17 -9.14 7.16
N MET A 109 6.43 -8.99 8.45
CA MET A 109 6.11 -7.76 9.17
C MET A 109 7.02 -6.58 8.83
N ARG A 110 8.22 -6.80 8.27
CA ARG A 110 9.09 -5.70 7.80
C ARG A 110 8.40 -4.76 6.82
N CYS A 111 7.51 -5.29 5.96
CA CYS A 111 6.79 -4.47 4.98
C CYS A 111 5.33 -4.22 5.37
N HIS A 112 4.71 -5.09 6.17
CA HIS A 112 3.29 -4.97 6.55
C HIS A 112 3.04 -4.26 7.89
N ALA A 113 4.04 -4.25 8.78
CA ALA A 113 4.04 -3.58 10.08
C ALA A 113 5.43 -2.94 10.35
N PRO A 114 5.95 -2.11 9.44
CA PRO A 114 7.35 -1.65 9.48
C PRO A 114 7.72 -0.90 10.75
N ALA A 115 6.84 -0.04 11.28
CA ALA A 115 7.13 0.71 12.52
C ALA A 115 7.32 -0.21 13.72
N ALA A 116 6.46 -1.23 13.84
CA ALA A 116 6.60 -2.24 14.89
C ALA A 116 7.87 -3.07 14.70
N SER A 117 8.22 -3.41 13.45
CA SER A 117 9.43 -4.16 13.13
C SER A 117 10.70 -3.41 13.53
N GLU A 118 10.78 -2.11 13.22
CA GLU A 118 11.91 -1.28 13.62
C GLU A 118 11.93 -1.02 15.12
N GLU A 119 10.77 -0.75 15.74
CA GLU A 119 10.68 -0.58 17.18
C GLU A 119 11.17 -1.82 17.93
N ALA A 120 10.74 -3.01 17.52
CA ALA A 120 11.18 -4.26 18.13
C ALA A 120 12.67 -4.50 17.90
N ARG A 121 13.21 -4.19 16.72
CA ARG A 121 14.66 -4.25 16.45
C ARG A 121 15.45 -3.32 17.37
N MET A 122 14.96 -2.09 17.60
CA MET A 122 15.61 -1.11 18.47
C MET A 122 15.47 -1.44 19.97
N SER A 123 14.42 -2.17 20.34
CA SER A 123 14.11 -2.56 21.72
C SER A 123 14.52 -4.00 22.07
N ASP A 124 15.25 -4.69 21.18
CA ASP A 124 15.67 -6.10 21.33
C ASP A 124 14.50 -7.06 21.63
N LEU A 125 13.37 -6.82 20.95
CA LEU A 125 12.16 -7.64 21.02
C LEU A 125 12.08 -8.56 19.80
N THR A 126 11.61 -9.79 20.02
CA THR A 126 11.25 -10.70 18.93
C THR A 126 9.92 -10.26 18.33
N MET A 127 9.93 -9.90 17.05
CA MET A 127 8.72 -9.63 16.30
C MET A 127 7.91 -10.91 16.10
N ALA A 128 6.64 -10.87 16.51
CA ALA A 128 5.67 -11.94 16.25
C ALA A 128 4.31 -11.38 15.85
N MET A 129 3.53 -12.15 15.09
CA MET A 129 2.16 -11.78 14.67
C MET A 129 1.23 -11.53 15.87
N ASP A 130 1.44 -12.24 16.98
CA ASP A 130 0.67 -12.09 18.21
C ASP A 130 0.79 -10.69 18.83
N LEU A 131 1.86 -9.95 18.53
CA LEU A 131 2.02 -8.56 18.97
C LEU A 131 0.93 -7.64 18.41
N LEU A 132 0.37 -7.95 17.23
CA LEU A 132 -0.74 -7.19 16.66
C LEU A 132 -2.01 -7.25 17.51
N LYS A 133 -2.15 -8.28 18.37
CA LYS A 133 -3.25 -8.41 19.34
C LYS A 133 -2.92 -7.86 20.72
N ALA A 134 -1.67 -7.52 20.98
CA ALA A 134 -1.24 -7.01 22.28
C ALA A 134 -1.66 -5.54 22.49
N ASP A 135 -2.02 -5.22 23.73
CA ASP A 135 -2.16 -3.86 24.22
C ASP A 135 -0.77 -3.32 24.61
N SER A 136 -0.04 -2.82 23.61
CA SER A 136 1.32 -2.30 23.75
C SER A 136 1.63 -1.28 22.65
N ASP A 137 2.66 -0.45 22.86
CA ASP A 137 3.15 0.49 21.84
C ASP A 137 3.49 -0.21 20.53
N VAL A 138 4.21 -1.35 20.59
CA VAL A 138 4.56 -2.16 19.42
C VAL A 138 3.32 -2.70 18.71
N GLY A 139 2.32 -3.15 19.49
CA GLY A 139 1.05 -3.60 18.94
C GLY A 139 0.30 -2.48 18.22
N ASN A 140 0.21 -1.30 18.81
CA ASN A 140 -0.42 -0.12 18.21
C ASN A 140 0.32 0.34 16.94
N LEU A 141 1.65 0.43 16.97
CA LEU A 141 2.47 0.72 15.80
C LEU A 141 2.28 -0.30 14.68
N GLY A 142 2.18 -1.58 15.03
CA GLY A 142 2.03 -2.65 14.05
C GLY A 142 0.66 -2.64 13.40
N ARG A 143 -0.39 -2.36 14.20
CA ARG A 143 -1.75 -2.18 13.69
C ARG A 143 -1.84 -0.98 12.76
N ASP A 144 -1.10 0.11 12.96
CA ASP A 144 -1.14 1.29 12.08
C ASP A 144 -0.49 1.07 10.68
N GLY A 145 -0.03 -0.16 10.40
CA GLY A 145 0.44 -0.57 9.09
C GLY A 145 1.71 0.17 8.64
N VAL A 146 1.74 0.57 7.37
CA VAL A 146 2.79 1.44 6.82
C VAL A 146 2.42 2.89 7.16
N THR A 147 2.72 3.27 8.40
CA THR A 147 2.39 4.57 9.00
C THR A 147 3.21 5.73 8.44
N CYS A 148 2.73 6.97 8.68
CA CYS A 148 3.38 8.21 8.30
C CYS A 148 4.84 8.27 8.76
N THR A 149 5.11 7.86 10.00
CA THR A 149 6.46 7.88 10.58
C THR A 149 7.41 6.83 10.02
N VAL A 150 6.94 5.87 9.23
CA VAL A 150 7.86 4.97 8.53
C VAL A 150 8.32 5.65 7.26
N CYS A 151 7.42 5.95 6.32
CA CYS A 151 7.78 6.53 5.03
C CYS A 151 8.54 7.84 5.21
N HIS A 152 8.10 8.69 6.14
CA HIS A 152 8.74 9.99 6.36
C HIS A 152 9.95 9.92 7.31
N GLN A 153 10.35 8.78 7.86
CA GLN A 153 11.63 8.67 8.59
C GLN A 153 12.69 7.86 7.86
N ILE A 154 12.37 7.25 6.72
CA ILE A 154 13.36 6.54 5.92
C ILE A 154 14.45 7.52 5.48
N GLU A 155 15.70 7.18 5.77
CA GLU A 155 16.90 7.90 5.38
C GLU A 155 17.20 7.71 3.90
N ALA A 156 17.87 8.69 3.28
CA ALA A 156 18.32 8.61 1.89
C ALA A 156 19.41 7.53 1.69
N ASP A 157 20.17 7.23 2.74
CA ASP A 157 21.34 6.35 2.68
C ASP A 157 20.96 4.93 2.24
N GLY A 158 21.58 4.48 1.15
CA GLY A 158 21.44 3.12 0.62
C GLY A 158 20.17 2.86 -0.21
N LEU A 159 19.28 3.84 -0.35
CA LEU A 159 18.07 3.70 -1.17
C LEU A 159 18.40 3.32 -2.61
N GLY A 160 17.60 2.40 -3.18
CA GLY A 160 17.76 1.91 -4.55
C GLY A 160 18.83 0.82 -4.72
N SER A 161 19.54 0.47 -3.65
CA SER A 161 20.49 -0.64 -3.63
C SER A 161 19.93 -1.86 -2.90
N ASP A 162 20.55 -3.02 -3.14
CA ASP A 162 20.16 -4.31 -2.58
C ASP A 162 20.03 -4.29 -1.05
N THR A 163 20.80 -3.46 -0.35
CA THR A 163 20.74 -3.36 1.12
C THR A 163 19.45 -2.74 1.62
N SER A 164 18.78 -1.91 0.82
CA SER A 164 17.53 -1.24 1.18
C SER A 164 16.29 -2.08 0.89
N PHE A 165 16.39 -3.08 0.01
CA PHE A 165 15.29 -3.93 -0.41
C PHE A 165 14.82 -4.86 0.72
N SER A 166 13.64 -5.45 0.54
CA SER A 166 13.03 -6.38 1.49
C SER A 166 12.86 -5.83 2.92
N GLY A 167 12.53 -4.54 3.02
CA GLY A 167 12.42 -3.80 4.26
C GLY A 167 13.76 -3.52 4.94
N GLY A 168 14.85 -3.41 4.16
CA GLY A 168 16.19 -3.09 4.65
C GLY A 168 16.48 -1.59 4.74
N PHE A 169 15.44 -0.76 4.76
CA PHE A 169 15.59 0.68 4.90
C PHE A 169 16.18 1.07 6.26
N VAL A 170 16.83 2.22 6.31
CA VAL A 170 17.28 2.84 7.57
C VAL A 170 16.30 3.92 7.93
N THR A 171 15.88 3.99 9.19
CA THR A 171 15.05 5.10 9.70
C THR A 171 15.84 5.98 10.65
N ALA A 172 15.56 7.29 10.64
CA ALA A 172 16.00 8.21 11.69
C ALA A 172 15.62 7.68 13.08
N GLY A 173 14.42 7.09 13.17
CA GLY A 173 13.91 6.44 14.37
C GLY A 173 13.69 7.40 15.54
N THR A 174 13.93 8.70 15.40
CA THR A 174 13.56 9.81 16.31
C THR A 174 13.84 11.14 15.60
N GLY A 175 13.16 12.22 15.99
CA GLY A 175 13.61 13.60 15.76
C GLY A 175 13.48 14.19 14.35
N SER A 176 13.47 13.40 13.28
CA SER A 176 13.37 13.92 11.91
C SER A 176 12.23 13.28 11.12
N ILE A 177 11.52 14.08 10.36
CA ILE A 177 10.45 13.67 9.43
C ILE A 177 10.69 14.40 8.11
N TYR A 178 10.91 13.62 7.07
CA TYR A 178 11.36 14.06 5.76
C TYR A 178 10.19 14.39 4.84
N GLY A 179 10.29 15.47 4.07
CA GLY A 179 9.32 15.82 3.03
C GLY A 179 9.94 16.69 1.95
N PRO A 180 9.24 16.91 0.82
CA PRO A 180 9.83 17.60 -0.34
C PRO A 180 9.92 19.11 -0.17
N HIS A 181 9.29 19.69 0.86
CA HIS A 181 9.21 21.14 1.04
C HIS A 181 10.26 21.68 2.00
N ASP A 182 10.83 22.83 1.63
CA ASP A 182 11.73 23.67 2.41
C ASP A 182 10.97 24.68 3.29
N ASP A 183 11.68 25.54 4.02
CA ASP A 183 11.09 26.62 4.83
C ASP A 183 9.92 26.17 5.73
N ASN A 184 10.10 25.05 6.43
CA ASN A 184 9.05 24.45 7.25
C ASN A 184 8.80 25.25 8.54
N PHE A 185 7.53 25.56 8.82
CA PHE A 185 7.13 26.08 10.12
C PHE A 185 7.14 24.95 11.16
N ALA A 186 8.32 24.68 11.73
CA ALA A 186 8.59 23.48 12.54
C ALA A 186 7.86 23.42 13.89
N MET A 187 7.69 24.57 14.55
CA MET A 187 7.25 24.65 15.95
C MET A 187 5.98 23.85 16.30
N PRO A 188 4.88 23.89 15.50
CA PRO A 188 3.70 23.09 15.81
C PRO A 188 3.99 21.59 15.82
N MET A 189 4.73 21.10 14.81
CA MET A 189 5.03 19.68 14.70
C MET A 189 5.95 19.20 15.82
N GLU A 190 6.97 19.97 16.16
CA GLU A 190 7.86 19.70 17.29
C GLU A 190 7.08 19.68 18.62
N HIS A 191 6.15 20.62 18.80
CA HIS A 191 5.37 20.72 20.04
C HIS A 191 4.36 19.58 20.21
N HIS A 192 3.69 19.17 19.12
CA HIS A 192 2.62 18.16 19.18
C HIS A 192 3.13 16.73 19.04
N THR A 193 4.26 16.52 18.35
CA THR A 193 4.77 15.17 18.03
C THR A 193 6.19 14.92 18.48
N GLY A 194 6.97 15.96 18.77
CA GLY A 194 8.40 15.83 19.08
C GLY A 194 9.30 15.60 17.86
N PHE A 195 8.75 15.55 16.65
CA PHE A 195 9.52 15.42 15.40
C PHE A 195 9.75 16.79 14.74
N SER A 196 10.92 16.97 14.14
CA SER A 196 11.26 18.13 13.33
C SER A 196 11.07 17.82 11.83
N PRO A 197 10.33 18.66 11.09
CA PRO A 197 10.23 18.53 9.64
C PRO A 197 11.53 18.93 8.94
N VAL A 198 12.00 18.11 8.02
CA VAL A 198 13.26 18.29 7.28
C VAL A 198 13.00 18.15 5.78
N HIS A 199 13.49 19.12 4.99
CA HIS A 199 13.45 19.03 3.54
C HIS A 199 14.33 17.89 3.05
N SER A 200 13.82 17.02 2.19
CA SER A 200 14.57 15.91 1.62
C SER A 200 14.02 15.44 0.27
N GLU A 201 14.89 15.47 -0.73
CA GLU A 201 14.58 15.11 -2.13
C GLU A 201 14.25 13.62 -2.32
N HIS A 202 14.79 12.71 -1.50
CA HIS A 202 14.55 11.28 -1.66
C HIS A 202 13.10 10.87 -1.40
N THR A 203 12.31 11.73 -0.75
CA THR A 203 10.88 11.47 -0.50
C THR A 203 10.04 11.40 -1.78
N THR A 204 10.52 11.99 -2.87
CA THR A 204 9.86 11.96 -4.19
C THR A 204 10.53 10.98 -5.17
N SER A 205 11.49 10.17 -4.71
CA SER A 205 12.19 9.21 -5.57
C SER A 205 11.60 7.79 -5.48
N SER A 206 11.59 7.07 -6.61
CA SER A 206 11.09 5.68 -6.67
C SER A 206 11.82 4.74 -5.72
N GLU A 207 13.07 5.05 -5.38
CA GLU A 207 13.92 4.27 -4.47
C GLU A 207 13.36 4.17 -3.05
N LEU A 208 12.59 5.18 -2.59
CA LEU A 208 11.88 5.10 -1.32
C LEU A 208 10.88 3.93 -1.34
N CYS A 209 10.11 3.80 -2.42
CA CYS A 209 9.14 2.72 -2.59
C CYS A 209 9.82 1.35 -2.77
N ALA A 210 11.02 1.33 -3.36
CA ALA A 210 11.80 0.13 -3.63
C ALA A 210 12.12 -0.68 -2.37
N THR A 211 12.16 -0.02 -1.21
CA THR A 211 12.45 -0.63 0.09
C THR A 211 11.49 -1.77 0.42
N CYS A 212 10.20 -1.59 0.13
CA CYS A 212 9.16 -2.61 0.34
C CYS A 212 8.70 -3.25 -0.98
N HIS A 213 8.79 -2.53 -2.10
CA HIS A 213 8.39 -3.01 -3.44
C HIS A 213 9.54 -3.65 -4.23
N THR A 214 10.52 -4.19 -3.50
CA THR A 214 11.52 -5.16 -3.98
C THR A 214 11.74 -6.19 -2.89
N LEU A 215 11.05 -7.32 -2.97
CA LEU A 215 11.06 -8.38 -1.98
C LEU A 215 11.78 -9.62 -2.52
N PHE A 216 12.88 -9.95 -1.84
CA PHE A 216 13.58 -11.21 -1.98
C PHE A 216 13.34 -12.06 -0.73
N THR A 217 13.04 -13.33 -0.93
CA THR A 217 12.88 -14.33 0.13
C THR A 217 13.82 -15.50 -0.10
N ASN A 218 14.11 -16.26 0.94
CA ASN A 218 14.86 -17.50 0.84
C ASN A 218 13.86 -18.66 0.94
N PRO A 219 13.58 -19.40 -0.15
CA PRO A 219 12.70 -20.55 -0.09
C PRO A 219 13.21 -21.60 0.89
N PHE A 220 12.31 -22.35 1.50
CA PHE A 220 12.66 -23.51 2.33
C PHE A 220 12.94 -24.75 1.47
N ASP A 221 13.90 -25.57 1.89
CA ASP A 221 14.19 -26.87 1.28
C ASP A 221 13.20 -27.96 1.74
N ASP A 222 13.36 -29.18 1.21
CA ASP A 222 12.53 -30.34 1.56
C ASP A 222 12.66 -30.75 3.05
N GLN A 223 13.64 -30.19 3.78
CA GLN A 223 13.86 -30.40 5.21
C GLN A 223 13.31 -29.24 6.05
N GLY A 224 12.71 -28.22 5.42
CA GLY A 224 12.14 -27.05 6.08
C GLY A 224 13.18 -26.00 6.51
N ALA A 225 14.43 -26.09 6.04
CA ALA A 225 15.46 -25.11 6.31
C ALA A 225 15.54 -24.05 5.18
N PRO A 226 15.82 -22.78 5.49
CA PRO A 226 15.93 -21.74 4.46
C PRO A 226 17.15 -22.01 3.57
N THR A 227 16.95 -21.96 2.26
CA THR A 227 18.01 -22.12 1.27
C THR A 227 18.88 -20.86 1.18
N THR A 228 20.08 -20.99 0.61
CA THR A 228 20.93 -19.82 0.32
C THR A 228 20.54 -19.09 -0.97
N VAL A 229 19.47 -19.52 -1.64
CA VAL A 229 19.00 -18.92 -2.89
C VAL A 229 18.05 -17.79 -2.54
N GLU A 230 18.28 -16.61 -3.11
CA GLU A 230 17.31 -15.53 -3.06
C GLU A 230 16.33 -15.66 -4.22
N PHE A 231 15.04 -15.68 -3.88
CA PHE A 231 13.93 -15.73 -4.81
C PHE A 231 13.28 -14.34 -4.89
N PRO A 232 13.19 -13.72 -6.08
CA PRO A 232 12.50 -12.45 -6.28
C PRO A 232 10.98 -12.67 -6.22
N GLU A 233 10.41 -12.62 -5.02
CA GLU A 233 8.98 -12.83 -4.83
C GLU A 233 8.15 -11.69 -5.44
N GLN A 234 8.59 -10.45 -5.25
CA GLN A 234 7.94 -9.26 -5.80
C GLN A 234 9.00 -8.24 -6.20
N THR A 235 9.05 -7.85 -7.47
CA THR A 235 10.03 -6.86 -7.95
C THR A 235 9.44 -5.69 -8.74
N PRO A 236 8.31 -5.05 -8.34
CA PRO A 236 7.77 -3.89 -9.05
C PRO A 236 8.78 -2.79 -9.35
N TYR A 237 9.66 -2.44 -8.40
CA TYR A 237 10.67 -1.41 -8.63
C TYR A 237 11.68 -1.80 -9.72
N LEU A 238 12.20 -3.04 -9.69
CA LEU A 238 13.13 -3.50 -10.73
C LEU A 238 12.42 -3.62 -12.09
N GLU A 239 11.14 -3.96 -12.12
CA GLU A 239 10.34 -3.91 -13.35
C GLU A 239 10.22 -2.49 -13.88
N TRP A 240 10.01 -1.51 -12.99
CA TRP A 240 10.00 -0.09 -13.32
C TRP A 240 11.34 0.41 -13.85
N GLN A 241 12.45 0.06 -13.19
CA GLN A 241 13.80 0.39 -13.66
C GLN A 241 14.07 -0.11 -15.09
N ASN A 242 13.40 -1.18 -15.52
CA ASN A 242 13.52 -1.75 -16.86
C ASN A 242 12.44 -1.25 -17.84
N SER A 243 11.69 -0.21 -17.49
CA SER A 243 10.63 0.38 -18.31
C SER A 243 11.06 1.70 -18.94
N VAL A 244 10.23 2.22 -19.86
CA VAL A 244 10.40 3.58 -20.43
C VAL A 244 10.20 4.69 -19.40
N PHE A 245 9.62 4.39 -18.23
CA PHE A 245 9.34 5.36 -17.18
C PHE A 245 10.52 5.57 -16.22
N ALA A 246 11.57 4.73 -16.29
CA ALA A 246 12.75 4.90 -15.46
C ALA A 246 13.59 6.14 -15.83
N SER A 247 13.59 6.52 -17.12
CA SER A 247 14.39 7.63 -17.63
C SER A 247 13.94 8.06 -19.03
N GLY A 248 14.33 9.25 -19.47
CA GLY A 248 14.01 9.79 -20.80
C GLY A 248 12.72 10.62 -20.82
N ASP A 249 12.12 10.78 -22.00
CA ASP A 249 10.98 11.68 -22.22
C ASP A 249 9.69 11.21 -21.54
N GLU A 250 9.59 9.91 -21.22
CA GLU A 250 8.46 9.28 -20.53
C GLU A 250 8.76 9.04 -19.04
N ALA A 251 9.86 9.61 -18.51
CA ALA A 251 10.26 9.40 -17.13
C ALA A 251 9.16 9.79 -16.14
N ALA A 252 8.82 8.87 -15.25
CA ALA A 252 7.87 9.08 -14.17
C ALA A 252 8.30 8.22 -12.97
N THR A 253 8.36 8.85 -11.81
CA THR A 253 8.60 8.17 -10.53
C THR A 253 7.38 7.36 -10.11
N CYS A 254 7.56 6.49 -9.11
CA CYS A 254 6.45 5.81 -8.46
C CYS A 254 5.41 6.81 -7.92
N GLN A 255 5.89 7.93 -7.36
CA GLN A 255 5.10 9.01 -6.80
C GLN A 255 4.27 9.73 -7.84
N ASP A 256 4.80 9.98 -9.04
CA ASP A 256 4.07 10.68 -10.11
C ASP A 256 2.74 9.97 -10.47
N CYS A 257 2.72 8.62 -10.34
CA CYS A 257 1.52 7.82 -10.59
C CYS A 257 0.70 7.54 -9.32
N HIS A 258 1.35 7.20 -8.20
CA HIS A 258 0.67 6.69 -7.00
C HIS A 258 0.48 7.71 -5.86
N VAL A 259 1.16 8.85 -5.96
CA VAL A 259 1.03 10.03 -5.08
C VAL A 259 0.88 11.29 -5.94
N PRO A 260 -0.10 11.32 -6.87
CA PRO A 260 -0.16 12.36 -7.89
C PRO A 260 -0.33 13.74 -7.26
N ASP A 261 0.40 14.72 -7.82
CA ASP A 261 0.38 16.13 -7.43
C ASP A 261 -0.68 16.98 -8.16
N THR A 262 -1.51 16.30 -8.94
CA THR A 262 -2.63 16.87 -9.67
C THR A 262 -3.96 16.42 -9.09
N SER A 263 -5.00 17.25 -9.22
CA SER A 263 -6.38 16.92 -8.86
C SER A 263 -6.95 15.82 -9.76
N VAL A 264 -8.19 15.38 -9.52
CA VAL A 264 -8.83 14.37 -10.39
C VAL A 264 -9.12 14.93 -11.79
N ASP A 265 -9.16 16.26 -11.94
CA ASP A 265 -9.32 16.96 -13.21
C ASP A 265 -7.97 17.28 -13.89
N GLY A 266 -6.86 16.90 -13.27
CA GLY A 266 -5.52 17.05 -13.84
C GLY A 266 -4.87 18.41 -13.59
N GLN A 267 -5.40 19.21 -12.66
CA GLN A 267 -4.84 20.52 -12.31
C GLN A 267 -3.78 20.36 -11.23
N ALA A 268 -2.67 21.09 -11.32
CA ALA A 268 -1.64 21.09 -10.28
C ALA A 268 -2.21 21.61 -8.95
N ILE A 269 -1.95 20.89 -7.86
CA ILE A 269 -2.46 21.23 -6.54
C ILE A 269 -1.52 22.24 -5.87
N THR A 270 -2.11 23.28 -5.27
CA THR A 270 -1.43 24.26 -4.42
C THR A 270 -2.30 24.51 -3.19
N THR A 271 -1.80 24.14 -2.00
CA THR A 271 -2.56 24.28 -0.75
C THR A 271 -1.63 24.21 0.46
N ALA A 272 -2.04 24.78 1.60
CA ALA A 272 -1.36 24.62 2.88
C ALA A 272 -1.37 23.14 3.31
N ILE A 273 -0.22 22.66 3.80
CA ILE A 273 -0.01 21.23 4.11
C ILE A 273 -0.57 20.78 5.45
N ALA A 274 -1.06 21.72 6.26
CA ALA A 274 -1.56 21.47 7.60
C ALA A 274 -2.52 22.56 8.05
N ARG A 275 -3.50 22.17 8.86
CA ARG A 275 -4.32 23.06 9.68
C ARG A 275 -3.86 23.00 11.14
N ASN A 276 -4.34 23.94 11.96
CA ASN A 276 -4.10 23.88 13.40
C ASN A 276 -4.98 22.83 14.10
N PRO A 277 -4.56 22.34 15.29
CA PRO A 277 -5.32 21.34 16.04
C PRO A 277 -6.74 21.76 16.42
N GLY A 278 -7.03 23.07 16.44
CA GLY A 278 -8.36 23.63 16.68
C GLY A 278 -9.30 23.57 15.46
N GLY A 279 -8.82 23.13 14.30
CA GLY A 279 -9.65 22.95 13.11
C GLY A 279 -9.60 24.10 12.10
N PHE A 280 -8.80 25.14 12.32
CA PHE A 280 -8.67 26.31 11.44
C PHE A 280 -7.31 26.35 10.75
N ASP A 281 -7.16 27.19 9.73
CA ASP A 281 -5.88 27.35 9.05
C ASP A 281 -4.75 27.82 10.01
N PHE A 282 -3.53 27.34 9.73
CA PHE A 282 -2.33 27.92 10.32
C PHE A 282 -1.91 29.13 9.48
N GLY A 283 -2.12 30.35 9.98
CA GLY A 283 -1.74 31.57 9.26
C GLY A 283 -0.24 31.74 8.98
N GLN A 284 0.61 30.83 9.48
CA GLN A 284 2.05 30.78 9.23
C GLN A 284 2.49 29.61 8.32
N VAL A 285 1.57 28.74 7.92
CA VAL A 285 1.85 27.66 6.96
C VAL A 285 1.41 28.13 5.59
N ASP A 286 2.39 28.50 4.77
CA ASP A 286 2.14 28.90 3.38
C ASP A 286 1.71 27.70 2.51
N ASP A 287 1.00 28.01 1.42
CA ASP A 287 0.63 27.04 0.41
C ASP A 287 1.87 26.41 -0.24
N ARG A 288 1.78 25.11 -0.54
CA ARG A 288 2.86 24.33 -1.15
C ARG A 288 2.42 23.71 -2.47
N SER A 289 3.36 23.68 -3.40
CA SER A 289 3.25 22.97 -4.68
C SER A 289 4.65 22.44 -5.06
N PRO A 290 4.77 21.20 -5.59
CA PRO A 290 3.70 20.22 -5.82
C PRO A 290 3.14 19.65 -4.50
N TYR A 291 1.85 19.32 -4.43
CA TYR A 291 1.22 18.69 -3.26
C TYR A 291 0.76 17.28 -3.60
N GLY A 292 1.41 16.26 -3.04
CA GLY A 292 1.14 14.86 -3.34
C GLY A 292 -0.09 14.29 -2.63
N ARG A 293 -1.05 13.74 -3.39
CA ARG A 293 -2.23 13.06 -2.82
C ARG A 293 -1.90 11.64 -2.39
N HIS A 294 -2.06 11.34 -1.10
CA HIS A 294 -1.70 10.07 -0.47
C HIS A 294 -2.73 8.93 -0.74
N ILE A 295 -3.09 8.70 -2.01
CA ILE A 295 -4.14 7.76 -2.41
C ILE A 295 -3.66 6.31 -2.55
N PHE A 296 -2.40 6.09 -2.93
CA PHE A 296 -1.72 4.77 -3.01
C PHE A 296 -2.53 3.64 -3.66
N VAL A 297 -3.40 3.96 -4.63
CA VAL A 297 -4.28 2.96 -5.24
C VAL A 297 -3.52 2.07 -6.21
N GLY A 298 -3.83 0.78 -6.14
CA GLY A 298 -3.38 -0.25 -7.07
C GLY A 298 -4.58 -0.97 -7.71
N GLY A 299 -4.41 -2.24 -8.04
CA GLY A 299 -5.50 -3.07 -8.58
C GLY A 299 -6.42 -3.72 -7.54
N ASN A 300 -6.20 -3.49 -6.24
CA ASN A 300 -6.96 -4.16 -5.19
C ASN A 300 -8.22 -3.37 -4.81
N THR A 301 -9.37 -3.90 -5.16
CA THR A 301 -10.69 -3.38 -4.73
C THR A 301 -11.36 -4.29 -3.72
N TRP A 302 -10.86 -5.50 -3.55
CA TRP A 302 -11.51 -6.57 -2.80
C TRP A 302 -11.16 -6.50 -1.32
N ILE A 303 -9.88 -6.43 -0.96
CA ILE A 303 -9.49 -6.34 0.47
C ILE A 303 -10.02 -5.06 1.13
N PRO A 304 -9.93 -3.85 0.51
CA PRO A 304 -10.58 -2.67 1.09
C PRO A 304 -12.09 -2.85 1.31
N ALA A 305 -12.78 -3.59 0.44
CA ALA A 305 -14.20 -3.91 0.63
C ALA A 305 -14.42 -4.87 1.80
N ILE A 306 -13.59 -5.89 1.98
CA ILE A 306 -13.66 -6.78 3.15
C ILE A 306 -13.42 -5.98 4.43
N ILE A 307 -12.39 -5.14 4.49
CA ILE A 307 -12.08 -4.37 5.69
C ILE A 307 -13.22 -3.42 6.04
N ARG A 308 -13.84 -2.79 5.03
CA ARG A 308 -15.05 -1.98 5.19
C ARG A 308 -16.22 -2.80 5.75
N ASP A 309 -16.48 -3.97 5.19
CA ASP A 309 -17.69 -4.77 5.49
C ASP A 309 -17.58 -5.51 6.83
N TYR A 310 -16.36 -5.78 7.30
CA TYR A 310 -16.03 -6.43 8.58
C TYR A 310 -15.30 -5.49 9.54
N ALA A 311 -15.64 -4.20 9.53
CA ALA A 311 -14.97 -3.18 10.32
C ALA A 311 -15.11 -3.40 11.84
N ASP A 312 -16.17 -4.08 12.28
CA ASP A 312 -16.38 -4.49 13.68
C ASP A 312 -15.38 -5.55 14.16
N VAL A 313 -14.82 -6.33 13.24
CA VAL A 313 -13.80 -7.36 13.51
C VAL A 313 -12.39 -6.81 13.26
N LEU A 314 -12.22 -6.08 12.16
CA LEU A 314 -10.92 -5.64 11.66
C LEU A 314 -10.49 -4.26 12.17
N SER A 315 -11.39 -3.53 12.84
CA SER A 315 -11.13 -2.26 13.53
C SER A 315 -10.27 -1.26 12.72
N PRO A 316 -10.59 -0.95 11.44
CA PRO A 316 -9.85 0.04 10.66
C PRO A 316 -10.06 1.45 11.22
N LEU A 317 -9.09 2.34 11.00
CA LEU A 317 -9.24 3.78 11.31
C LEU A 317 -10.24 4.48 10.37
N ALA A 318 -10.30 4.01 9.12
CA ALA A 318 -11.10 4.63 8.08
C ALA A 318 -12.60 4.34 8.20
N SER A 319 -13.40 5.33 7.81
CA SER A 319 -14.84 5.16 7.66
C SER A 319 -15.20 4.34 6.41
N ALA A 320 -16.43 3.83 6.37
CA ALA A 320 -16.93 3.14 5.17
C ALA A 320 -16.98 4.07 3.93
N ALA A 321 -17.17 5.37 4.12
CA ALA A 321 -17.14 6.35 3.04
C ALA A 321 -15.73 6.50 2.45
N ALA A 322 -14.70 6.56 3.29
CA ALA A 322 -13.30 6.60 2.85
C ALA A 322 -12.92 5.33 2.06
N PHE A 323 -13.31 4.14 2.53
CA PHE A 323 -13.11 2.91 1.76
C PHE A 323 -13.82 2.93 0.40
N ASN A 324 -15.05 3.46 0.34
CA ASN A 324 -15.76 3.58 -0.94
C ASN A 324 -15.03 4.50 -1.92
N GLN A 325 -14.42 5.60 -1.44
CA GLN A 325 -13.61 6.49 -2.26
C GLN A 325 -12.33 5.78 -2.78
N THR A 326 -11.59 5.09 -1.91
CA THR A 326 -10.41 4.30 -2.32
C THR A 326 -10.77 3.22 -3.35
N ILE A 327 -11.87 2.50 -3.15
CA ILE A 327 -12.35 1.48 -4.09
C ILE A 327 -12.73 2.12 -5.43
N ALA A 328 -13.40 3.28 -5.42
CA ALA A 328 -13.76 4.01 -6.63
C ALA A 328 -12.50 4.48 -7.39
N ALA A 329 -11.52 5.03 -6.69
CA ALA A 329 -10.23 5.44 -7.27
C ALA A 329 -9.46 4.25 -7.88
N ALA A 330 -9.41 3.11 -7.19
CA ALA A 330 -8.81 1.88 -7.72
C ALA A 330 -9.53 1.36 -8.98
N ARG A 331 -10.87 1.38 -9.00
CA ARG A 331 -11.66 1.03 -10.20
C ARG A 331 -11.42 1.99 -11.36
N TYR A 332 -11.33 3.30 -11.08
CA TYR A 332 -11.03 4.30 -12.08
C TYR A 332 -9.64 4.07 -12.71
N GLN A 333 -8.61 3.82 -11.88
CA GLN A 333 -7.26 3.49 -12.35
C GLN A 333 -7.23 2.23 -13.22
N LEU A 334 -7.91 1.16 -12.78
CA LEU A 334 -8.03 -0.09 -13.54
C LEU A 334 -8.70 0.13 -14.90
N GLY A 335 -9.78 0.90 -14.93
CA GLY A 335 -10.56 1.14 -16.14
C GLY A 335 -9.95 2.12 -17.13
N ASN A 336 -9.11 3.06 -16.68
CA ASN A 336 -8.69 4.20 -17.50
C ASN A 336 -7.17 4.41 -17.61
N LYS A 337 -6.39 3.86 -16.69
CA LYS A 337 -4.96 4.21 -16.54
C LYS A 337 -4.01 3.00 -16.53
N THR A 338 -4.54 1.78 -16.59
CA THR A 338 -3.73 0.57 -16.41
C THR A 338 -3.32 -0.08 -17.74
N ALA A 339 -4.28 -0.28 -18.65
CA ALA A 339 -4.02 -0.85 -19.97
C ALA A 339 -5.10 -0.43 -20.97
N THR A 340 -4.77 -0.41 -22.26
CA THR A 340 -5.77 -0.32 -23.34
C THR A 340 -5.91 -1.66 -24.06
N VAL A 341 -7.12 -1.94 -24.55
CA VAL A 341 -7.42 -3.12 -25.38
C VAL A 341 -8.08 -2.65 -26.67
N GLU A 342 -7.47 -3.01 -27.80
CA GLU A 342 -7.93 -2.62 -29.13
C GLU A 342 -8.16 -3.86 -30.00
N LEU A 343 -9.34 -3.93 -30.63
CA LEU A 343 -9.65 -4.92 -31.66
C LEU A 343 -9.43 -4.29 -33.03
N SER A 344 -8.71 -5.00 -33.91
CA SER A 344 -8.44 -4.53 -35.27
C SER A 344 -8.42 -5.69 -36.26
N GLY A 345 -8.40 -5.37 -37.57
CA GLY A 345 -8.22 -6.38 -38.62
C GLY A 345 -9.33 -7.42 -38.68
N LEU A 346 -10.58 -7.03 -38.38
CA LEU A 346 -11.74 -7.92 -38.45
C LEU A 346 -11.99 -8.34 -39.89
N VAL A 347 -11.72 -9.61 -40.21
CA VAL A 347 -11.94 -10.20 -41.52
C VAL A 347 -12.76 -11.46 -41.36
N ARG A 348 -13.96 -11.46 -41.96
CA ARG A 348 -14.80 -12.65 -42.06
C ARG A 348 -14.58 -13.33 -43.40
N THR A 349 -14.13 -14.58 -43.38
CA THR A 349 -14.21 -15.50 -44.52
C THR A 349 -15.44 -16.41 -44.35
N ALA A 350 -15.69 -17.32 -45.28
CA ALA A 350 -16.88 -18.17 -45.27
C ALA A 350 -17.05 -18.97 -43.95
N ASP A 351 -15.94 -19.43 -43.36
CA ASP A 351 -15.89 -20.33 -42.20
C ASP A 351 -15.04 -19.81 -41.04
N ARG A 352 -14.45 -18.61 -41.15
CA ARG A 352 -13.56 -18.05 -40.13
C ARG A 352 -13.81 -16.57 -39.89
N LEU A 353 -13.71 -16.17 -38.64
CA LEU A 353 -13.51 -14.78 -38.24
C LEU A 353 -12.06 -14.62 -37.79
N GLN A 354 -11.32 -13.72 -38.44
CA GLN A 354 -9.97 -13.34 -38.03
C GLN A 354 -10.03 -11.93 -37.46
N LEU A 355 -9.35 -11.71 -36.34
CA LEU A 355 -9.16 -10.41 -35.71
C LEU A 355 -7.82 -10.38 -34.97
N SER A 356 -7.31 -9.19 -34.74
CA SER A 356 -6.12 -8.92 -33.94
C SER A 356 -6.52 -8.20 -32.67
N VAL A 357 -6.02 -8.67 -31.54
CA VAL A 357 -6.15 -7.98 -30.24
C VAL A 357 -4.80 -7.38 -29.88
N ARG A 358 -4.78 -6.07 -29.64
CA ARG A 358 -3.61 -5.36 -29.10
C ARG A 358 -3.93 -4.96 -27.66
N ILE A 359 -3.01 -5.29 -26.77
CA ILE A 359 -3.04 -4.84 -25.37
C ILE A 359 -1.83 -3.94 -25.16
N ALA A 360 -2.05 -2.69 -24.74
CA ALA A 360 -0.96 -1.79 -24.36
C ALA A 360 -0.95 -1.65 -22.83
N ASN A 361 0.17 -2.00 -22.20
CA ASN A 361 0.39 -1.74 -20.79
C ASN A 361 0.76 -0.27 -20.60
N LEU A 362 0.00 0.45 -19.77
CA LEU A 362 0.26 1.85 -19.45
C LEU A 362 0.97 2.02 -18.10
N SER A 363 1.16 0.93 -17.35
CA SER A 363 1.88 0.98 -16.08
C SER A 363 3.39 0.97 -16.28
N GLY A 364 4.10 1.57 -15.32
CA GLY A 364 5.56 1.60 -15.31
C GLY A 364 6.24 0.26 -15.04
N HIS A 365 5.49 -0.79 -14.70
CA HIS A 365 6.03 -2.10 -14.33
C HIS A 365 5.29 -3.20 -15.12
N LYS A 366 5.48 -4.49 -14.79
CA LYS A 366 4.68 -5.53 -15.44
C LYS A 366 3.19 -5.36 -15.10
N PHE A 367 2.31 -5.80 -15.97
CA PHE A 367 0.88 -5.84 -15.71
C PHE A 367 0.35 -7.28 -15.78
N PRO A 368 -0.16 -7.85 -14.67
CA PRO A 368 -0.10 -7.33 -13.29
C PRO A 368 1.31 -7.48 -12.64
N THR A 369 1.69 -6.56 -11.75
CA THR A 369 2.90 -6.64 -10.90
C THR A 369 2.58 -7.02 -9.45
N GLY A 370 3.62 -7.26 -8.65
CA GLY A 370 3.58 -7.48 -7.21
C GLY A 370 3.31 -8.94 -6.88
N PHE A 371 2.34 -9.19 -5.98
CA PHE A 371 1.98 -10.52 -5.50
C PHE A 371 1.79 -11.53 -6.66
N PRO A 372 2.54 -12.65 -6.68
CA PRO A 372 2.64 -13.54 -7.84
C PRO A 372 1.35 -14.30 -8.20
N ALA A 373 0.33 -14.28 -7.34
CA ALA A 373 -0.96 -14.88 -7.67
C ALA A 373 -1.87 -13.98 -8.52
N ARG A 374 -1.49 -12.71 -8.77
CA ARG A 374 -2.27 -11.80 -9.61
C ARG A 374 -2.28 -12.27 -11.06
N ARG A 375 -3.46 -12.30 -11.68
CA ARG A 375 -3.66 -12.75 -13.06
C ARG A 375 -4.64 -11.84 -13.79
N VAL A 376 -4.46 -11.76 -15.09
CA VAL A 376 -5.37 -11.08 -16.02
C VAL A 376 -5.71 -12.05 -17.14
N TRP A 377 -6.96 -12.05 -17.57
CA TRP A 377 -7.47 -12.88 -18.65
C TRP A 377 -8.15 -11.98 -19.67
N LEU A 378 -8.03 -12.32 -20.94
CA LEU A 378 -8.79 -11.71 -22.02
C LEU A 378 -9.93 -12.67 -22.39
N GLU A 379 -11.17 -12.21 -22.26
CA GLU A 379 -12.35 -12.90 -22.76
C GLU A 379 -12.76 -12.26 -24.09
N LEU A 380 -12.98 -13.08 -25.12
CA LEU A 380 -13.41 -12.64 -26.44
C LEU A 380 -14.75 -13.27 -26.77
N VAL A 381 -15.80 -12.47 -26.74
CA VAL A 381 -17.15 -12.90 -27.10
C VAL A 381 -17.46 -12.44 -28.53
N VAL A 382 -17.98 -13.35 -29.36
CA VAL A 382 -18.54 -13.04 -30.67
C VAL A 382 -20.03 -13.33 -30.65
N GLU A 383 -20.83 -12.34 -31.00
CA GLU A 383 -22.29 -12.44 -31.08
C GLU A 383 -22.75 -12.37 -32.54
N ASP A 384 -23.85 -13.03 -32.87
CA ASP A 384 -24.54 -12.83 -34.13
C ASP A 384 -25.42 -11.56 -34.12
N ALA A 385 -26.17 -11.34 -35.20
CA ALA A 385 -26.98 -10.13 -35.36
C ALA A 385 -28.17 -10.05 -34.38
N ASP A 386 -28.59 -11.18 -33.81
CA ASP A 386 -29.68 -11.28 -32.83
C ASP A 386 -29.14 -11.24 -31.38
N GLY A 387 -27.83 -11.09 -31.20
CA GLY A 387 -27.16 -11.08 -29.90
C GLY A 387 -26.88 -12.47 -29.32
N ALA A 388 -27.00 -13.54 -30.13
CA ALA A 388 -26.65 -14.88 -29.66
C ALA A 388 -25.13 -15.10 -29.73
N VAL A 389 -24.55 -15.59 -28.64
CA VAL A 389 -23.11 -15.93 -28.58
C VAL A 389 -22.80 -17.09 -29.53
N VAL A 390 -21.91 -16.85 -30.49
CA VAL A 390 -21.42 -17.85 -31.46
C VAL A 390 -19.98 -18.30 -31.18
N PHE A 391 -19.26 -17.58 -30.30
CA PHE A 391 -17.95 -17.94 -29.78
C PHE A 391 -17.70 -17.21 -28.44
N ALA A 392 -17.16 -17.90 -27.44
CA ALA A 392 -16.70 -17.35 -26.16
C ALA A 392 -15.55 -18.20 -25.59
#